data_AF-A0A269PHV4-F1
#
_entry.id   AF-A0A269PHV4-F1
#
_cell.length_a   1.000
_cell.length_b   1.000
_cell.length_c   1.000
_cell.angle_alpha   90.00
_cell.angle_beta   90.00
_cell.angle_gamma   90.00
#
_symmetry.space_group_name_H-M   'P 1'
#
loop_
_entity.id
_entity.type
_entity.pdbx_description
1 polymer ?
#
loop_
_entity_poly.entity_id
_entity_poly.type
_entity_poly.pdbx_seq_one_letter_code
_entity_poly.pdbx_strand_id
1 'polypeptide(L)'
;MGGILFTNNLNAEVVATGKGKITFTEGHIAPNCRTVGFKDNESGVTKSFRVSDVDGDDDVNSVALSALMANRDVRIWYDEAITSGCGTQPRINYIRVY
;
A
#
# COMPACT_ATOMS: atom_id res chain seq x y z
N MET A 1 -41.95 -10.14 15.18
CA MET A 1 -41.36 -9.00 14.48
C MET A 1 -39.92 -8.83 14.96
N GLY A 2 -39.00 -9.63 14.42
CA GLY A 2 -37.57 -9.51 14.71
C GLY A 2 -36.91 -8.72 13.59
N GLY A 3 -36.57 -7.47 13.86
CA GLY A 3 -35.74 -6.67 12.96
C GLY A 3 -34.28 -7.10 13.12
N ILE A 4 -33.69 -7.64 12.06
CA ILE A 4 -32.25 -7.81 11.95
C ILE A 4 -31.76 -6.73 11.00
N LEU A 5 -31.02 -5.78 11.56
CA LEU A 5 -30.39 -4.66 10.86
C LEU A 5 -29.34 -5.17 9.88
N PHE A 6 -29.38 -4.66 8.66
CA PHE A 6 -28.31 -4.75 7.68
C PHE A 6 -27.06 -4.02 8.19
N THR A 7 -25.90 -4.67 8.16
CA THR A 7 -24.64 -3.99 7.82
C THR A 7 -23.74 -4.95 7.05
N ASN A 8 -24.00 -5.15 5.75
CA ASN A 8 -22.93 -5.55 4.84
C ASN A 8 -22.07 -4.31 4.59
N ASN A 9 -21.20 -3.97 5.54
CA ASN A 9 -20.19 -2.95 5.33
C ASN A 9 -19.06 -3.58 4.51
N LEU A 10 -19.25 -3.66 3.20
CA LEU A 10 -18.16 -3.79 2.23
C LEU A 10 -17.51 -2.41 2.03
N ASN A 11 -17.14 -1.74 3.13
CA ASN A 11 -16.33 -0.53 3.05
C ASN A 11 -14.88 -0.99 2.89
N ALA A 12 -14.22 -0.56 1.81
CA ALA A 12 -12.78 -0.61 1.75
C ALA A 12 -12.24 0.16 2.96
N GLU A 13 -11.75 -0.58 3.96
CA GLU A 13 -11.18 0.02 5.15
C GLU A 13 -9.73 0.39 4.85
N VAL A 14 -9.45 1.69 4.85
CA VAL A 14 -8.10 2.21 4.68
C VAL A 14 -7.34 1.95 5.97
N VAL A 15 -6.57 0.87 6.00
CA VAL A 15 -5.77 0.46 7.14
C VAL A 15 -4.39 1.11 7.06
N ALA A 16 -3.90 1.61 8.21
CA ALA A 16 -2.55 2.09 8.33
C ALA A 16 -1.60 0.96 8.78
N THR A 17 -0.46 0.84 8.12
CA THR A 17 0.68 0.09 8.65
C THR A 17 1.29 0.78 9.89
N GLY A 18 2.12 0.04 10.63
CA GLY A 18 3.02 0.63 11.61
C GLY A 18 4.09 1.52 10.96
N LYS A 19 5.09 1.93 11.73
CA LYS A 19 6.27 2.59 11.14
C LYS A 19 7.25 1.51 10.70
N GLY A 20 7.72 1.61 9.47
CA GLY A 20 8.64 0.62 8.91
C GLY A 20 9.51 1.20 7.81
N LYS A 21 10.25 0.36 7.12
CA LYS A 21 11.14 0.76 6.03
C LYS A 21 10.69 0.13 4.72
N ILE A 22 10.89 0.87 3.63
CA ILE A 22 10.78 0.27 2.30
C ILE A 22 12.00 -0.64 2.10
N THR A 23 11.76 -1.87 1.65
CA THR A 23 12.83 -2.87 1.44
C THR A 23 13.21 -3.00 -0.03
N PHE A 24 12.27 -2.80 -0.93
CA PHE A 24 12.50 -2.75 -2.38
C PHE A 24 11.36 -2.03 -3.08
N THR A 25 11.63 -1.54 -4.30
CA THR A 25 10.64 -0.98 -5.22
C THR A 25 10.94 -1.52 -6.62
N GLU A 26 9.91 -1.99 -7.33
CA GLU A 26 10.08 -2.54 -8.69
C GLU A 26 9.78 -1.52 -9.78
N GLY A 27 10.64 -1.47 -10.79
CA GLY A 27 10.38 -0.77 -12.05
C GLY A 27 9.93 -1.76 -13.12
N HIS A 28 8.77 -1.54 -13.72
CA HIS A 28 8.23 -2.38 -14.80
C HIS A 28 8.05 -1.57 -16.08
N ILE A 29 8.13 -2.26 -17.24
CA ILE A 29 7.76 -1.69 -18.54
C ILE A 29 6.28 -1.32 -18.60
N ALA A 30 5.45 -2.04 -17.83
CA ALA A 30 4.06 -1.74 -17.57
C ALA A 30 3.97 -1.07 -16.16
N PRO A 31 3.90 0.27 -16.09
CA PRO A 31 3.99 1.00 -14.83
C PRO A 31 2.78 0.80 -13.91
N ASN A 32 1.68 0.28 -14.46
CA ASN A 32 0.41 0.05 -13.79
C ASN A 32 0.44 -0.98 -12.66
N CYS A 33 1.47 -1.82 -12.58
CA CYS A 33 1.47 -2.97 -11.68
C CYS A 33 2.76 -3.09 -10.83
N ARG A 34 3.36 -1.99 -10.38
CA ARG A 34 4.61 -2.00 -9.59
C ARG A 34 4.40 -2.48 -8.16
N THR A 35 5.38 -3.17 -7.60
CA THR A 35 5.36 -3.64 -6.20
C THR A 35 6.35 -2.86 -5.35
N VAL A 36 5.93 -2.58 -4.11
CA VAL A 36 6.75 -1.98 -3.07
C VAL A 36 6.78 -2.92 -1.87
N GLY A 37 7.98 -3.28 -1.43
CA GLY A 37 8.20 -4.04 -0.20
C GLY A 37 8.29 -3.11 1.00
N PHE A 38 7.60 -3.46 2.09
CA PHE A 38 7.62 -2.74 3.35
C PHE A 38 7.93 -3.72 4.47
N LYS A 39 8.82 -3.34 5.38
CA LYS A 39 9.11 -4.08 6.60
C LYS A 39 8.78 -3.24 7.80
N ASP A 40 7.86 -3.71 8.62
CA ASP A 40 7.47 -3.05 9.87
C ASP A 40 8.63 -3.10 10.88
N ASN A 41 8.93 -1.98 11.54
CA ASN A 41 10.06 -1.89 12.46
C ASN A 41 9.78 -2.58 13.81
N GLU A 42 8.51 -2.65 14.23
CA GLU A 42 8.12 -3.16 15.54
C GLU A 42 7.91 -4.67 15.51
N SER A 43 7.12 -5.15 14.55
CA SER A 43 6.81 -6.56 14.37
C SER A 43 7.83 -7.32 13.51
N GLY A 44 8.66 -6.62 12.74
CA GLY A 44 9.58 -7.23 11.78
C GLY A 44 8.91 -7.87 10.56
N VAL A 45 7.57 -7.81 10.48
CA VAL A 45 6.78 -8.42 9.41
C VAL A 45 7.02 -7.67 8.11
N THR A 46 7.26 -8.42 7.04
CA THR A 46 7.40 -7.85 5.70
C THR A 46 6.07 -7.99 4.95
N LYS A 47 5.57 -6.89 4.40
CA LYS A 47 4.38 -6.81 3.54
C LYS A 47 4.77 -6.28 2.16
N SER A 48 4.10 -6.75 1.13
CA SER A 48 4.24 -6.25 -0.23
C SER A 48 2.95 -5.56 -0.66
N PHE A 49 3.08 -4.35 -1.17
CA PHE A 49 1.96 -3.54 -1.64
C PHE A 49 2.10 -3.28 -3.13
N ARG A 50 0.97 -3.13 -3.81
CA ARG A 50 0.99 -2.70 -5.21
C ARG A 50 0.62 -1.23 -5.34
N VAL A 51 1.37 -0.56 -6.20
CA VAL A 51 1.10 0.80 -6.64
C VAL A 51 0.37 0.68 -7.97
N SER A 52 -0.94 0.95 -7.95
CA SER A 52 -1.72 1.09 -9.17
C SER A 52 -1.45 2.48 -9.72
N ASP A 53 -0.85 2.56 -10.89
CA ASP A 53 -0.82 3.79 -11.67
C ASP A 53 -2.24 4.04 -12.19
N VAL A 54 -2.82 5.15 -11.78
CA VAL A 54 -4.08 5.66 -12.34
C VAL A 54 -3.71 7.00 -12.95
N ASP A 55 -3.87 7.11 -14.26
CA ASP A 55 -3.64 8.33 -15.03
C ASP A 55 -2.18 8.84 -15.12
N GLY A 56 -1.18 7.97 -14.93
CA GLY A 56 0.24 8.32 -15.10
C GLY A 56 0.89 8.96 -13.87
N ASP A 57 0.23 8.91 -12.71
CA ASP A 57 0.73 9.43 -11.45
C ASP A 57 1.68 8.42 -10.76
N ASP A 58 2.97 8.73 -10.86
CA ASP A 58 4.07 7.97 -10.25
C ASP A 58 4.42 8.46 -8.83
N ASP A 59 3.57 9.27 -8.20
CA ASP A 59 3.83 9.95 -6.93
C ASP A 59 4.18 8.99 -5.80
N VAL A 60 3.35 7.97 -5.58
CA VAL A 60 3.55 6.99 -4.52
C VAL A 60 4.84 6.21 -4.73
N ASN A 61 5.17 5.86 -5.98
CA ASN A 61 6.39 5.15 -6.29
C ASN A 61 7.63 6.04 -6.09
N SER A 62 7.54 7.32 -6.48
CA SER A 62 8.61 8.30 -6.30
C SER A 62 8.92 8.53 -4.82
N VAL A 63 7.88 8.60 -3.98
CA VAL A 63 8.03 8.70 -2.52
C VAL A 63 8.60 7.42 -1.93
N ALA A 64 8.13 6.25 -2.37
CA ALA A 64 8.65 4.95 -1.91
C ALA A 64 10.14 4.77 -2.27
N LEU A 65 10.53 5.12 -3.50
CA LEU A 65 11.91 5.09 -3.95
C LEU A 65 12.79 6.08 -3.16
N SER A 66 12.31 7.30 -2.96
CA SER A 66 13.01 8.30 -2.14
C SER A 66 13.22 7.81 -0.70
N ALA A 67 12.20 7.18 -0.11
CA ALA A 67 12.28 6.61 1.23
C ALA A 67 13.26 5.42 1.31
N LEU A 68 13.28 4.56 0.28
CA LEU A 68 14.23 3.45 0.15
C LEU A 68 15.67 3.97 0.08
N MET A 69 15.94 4.95 -0.79
CA MET A 69 17.27 5.53 -0.96
C MET A 69 17.75 6.29 0.29
N ALA A 70 16.84 7.02 0.94
CA ALA A 70 17.15 7.78 2.14
C ALA A 70 17.13 6.93 3.43
N ASN A 71 16.79 5.64 3.33
CA ASN A 71 16.63 4.71 4.45
C ASN A 71 15.75 5.29 5.58
N ARG A 72 14.66 5.97 5.19
CA ARG A 72 13.73 6.63 6.13
C ARG A 72 12.60 5.70 6.55
N ASP A 73 12.05 5.99 7.73
CA ASP A 73 10.86 5.31 8.19
C ASP A 73 9.64 5.87 7.47
N VAL A 74 8.75 4.97 7.06
CA VAL A 74 7.52 5.28 6.35
C VAL A 74 6.33 4.68 7.05
N ARG A 75 5.17 5.25 6.75
CA ARG A 75 3.88 4.65 7.03
C ARG A 75 3.07 4.61 5.74
N ILE A 76 2.48 3.46 5.47
CA ILE A 76 1.67 3.17 4.30
C ILE A 76 0.23 2.96 4.75
N TRP A 77 -0.69 3.63 4.06
CA TRP A 77 -2.13 3.42 4.19
C TRP A 77 -2.63 2.70 2.94
N TYR A 78 -3.33 1.60 3.14
CA TYR A 78 -3.73 0.69 2.07
C TYR A 78 -5.13 0.13 2.33
N ASP A 79 -5.82 -0.24 1.26
CA ASP A 79 -7.10 -0.94 1.34
C ASP A 79 -6.89 -2.45 1.17
N GLU A 80 -7.33 -3.23 2.16
CA GLU A 80 -7.25 -4.70 2.11
C GLU A 80 -8.26 -5.33 1.14
N ALA A 81 -9.38 -4.66 0.93
CA ALA A 81 -10.49 -5.15 0.12
C ALA A 81 -10.37 -4.81 -1.38
N ILE A 82 -9.50 -3.86 -1.75
CA ILE A 82 -9.33 -3.42 -3.14
C ILE A 82 -8.01 -3.98 -3.66
N THR A 83 -8.11 -5.02 -4.48
CA THR A 83 -7.00 -5.43 -5.33
C THR A 83 -6.84 -4.41 -6.45
N SER A 84 -5.61 -4.05 -6.75
CA SER A 84 -5.26 -3.04 -7.78
C SER A 84 -5.61 -3.45 -9.22
N GLY A 85 -6.35 -4.55 -9.43
CA GLY A 85 -6.59 -5.15 -10.75
C GLY A 85 -5.36 -5.81 -11.37
N CYS A 86 -4.19 -5.65 -10.75
CA CYS A 86 -2.89 -6.12 -11.20
C CYS A 86 -2.35 -7.35 -10.45
N GLY A 87 -3.14 -7.97 -9.56
CA GLY A 87 -2.69 -9.08 -8.72
C GLY A 87 -3.58 -9.25 -7.49
N THR A 88 -3.11 -10.02 -6.50
CA THR A 88 -3.82 -10.25 -5.23
C THR A 88 -3.38 -9.31 -4.10
N GLN A 89 -2.33 -8.51 -4.31
CA GLN A 89 -1.84 -7.58 -3.29
C GLN A 89 -2.73 -6.33 -3.18
N PRO A 90 -2.85 -5.78 -1.96
CA PRO A 90 -3.62 -4.58 -1.71
C PRO A 90 -2.98 -3.33 -2.35
N ARG A 91 -3.83 -2.37 -2.70
CA ARG A 91 -3.43 -1.08 -3.27
C ARG A 91 -2.99 -0.11 -2.18
N ILE A 92 -1.91 0.63 -2.43
CA ILE A 92 -1.53 1.80 -1.62
C ILE A 92 -2.42 2.99 -1.97
N ASN A 93 -2.98 3.64 -0.95
CA ASN A 93 -3.71 4.90 -1.09
C ASN A 93 -2.84 6.10 -0.74
N TYR A 94 -1.99 5.96 0.27
CA TYR A 94 -1.16 7.06 0.76
C TYR A 94 0.11 6.54 1.42
N ILE A 95 1.20 7.27 1.23
CA ILE A 95 2.50 6.99 1.85
C ILE A 95 3.05 8.27 2.47
N ARG A 96 3.61 8.16 3.67
CA ARG A 96 4.30 9.26 4.37
C ARG A 96 5.69 8.81 4.80
N VAL A 97 6.67 9.68 4.61
CA VAL A 97 8.06 9.52 5.07
C VAL A 97 8.30 10.40 6.30
N TYR A 98 9.13 9.94 7.24
CA TYR A 98 9.51 10.64 8.48
C TYR A 98 11.00 11.02 8.55
#